data_AF-W1Y4D7-F1
#
_entry.id   AF-W1Y4D7-F1
#
_cell.length_a   1.000
_cell.length_b   1.000
_cell.length_c   1.000
_cell.angle_alpha   90.00
_cell.angle_beta   90.00
_cell.angle_gamma   90.00
#
_symmetry.space_group_name_H-M   'P 1'
#
loop_
_entity.id
_entity.type
_entity.pdbx_description
1 polymer ?
#
loop_
_entity_poly.entity_id
_entity_poly.type
_entity_poly.pdbx_seq_one_letter_code
_entity_poly.pdbx_strand_id
1 'polypeptide(L)' 'QGMMTLPEALRPLPRPPPTLQLSDLETGQHPAQRRLILEELLAHNLSMLALRAGAHRSHPQPLSANDALKNKLLAALP' A
#
# COMPACT_ATOMS: atom_id res chain seq x y z
N GLN A 1 2.79 -6.82 -25.21
CA GLN A 1 1.43 -6.25 -25.22
C GLN A 1 1.33 -5.28 -24.06
N GLY A 2 0.88 -4.04 -24.28
CA GLY A 2 0.71 -3.04 -23.21
C GLY A 2 -0.53 -3.34 -22.36
N MET A 3 -0.58 -2.81 -21.13
CA MET A 3 -1.79 -2.89 -20.30
C MET A 3 -2.86 -1.95 -20.85
N MET A 4 -4.15 -2.28 -20.65
CA MET A 4 -5.25 -1.37 -20.95
C MET A 4 -5.16 -0.08 -20.11
N THR A 5 -5.78 0.98 -20.61
CA THR A 5 -5.82 2.27 -19.92
C THR A 5 -6.74 2.23 -18.70
N LEU A 6 -6.54 3.15 -17.76
CA LEU A 6 -7.38 3.26 -16.56
C LEU A 6 -8.86 3.53 -16.89
N PRO A 7 -9.22 4.46 -17.82
CA PRO A 7 -10.62 4.66 -18.19
C PRO A 7 -11.28 3.41 -18.77
N GLU A 8 -10.55 2.61 -19.55
CA GLU A 8 -11.04 1.34 -20.07
C GLU A 8 -11.26 0.31 -18.97
N ALA A 9 -10.38 0.27 -17.97
CA ALA A 9 -10.51 -0.60 -16.81
C ALA A 9 -11.68 -0.21 -15.88
N LEU A 10 -12.01 1.08 -15.79
CA LEU A 10 -13.10 1.58 -14.94
C LEU A 10 -14.48 1.44 -15.57
N ARG A 11 -14.59 1.55 -16.89
CA ARG A 11 -15.87 1.49 -17.63
C ARG A 11 -16.74 0.25 -17.32
N PRO A 12 -16.20 -0.99 -17.20
CA PRO A 12 -17.03 -2.17 -16.93
C PRO A 12 -17.53 -2.29 -15.48
N LEU A 13 -16.94 -1.59 -14.49
CA LEU A 13 -17.33 -1.69 -13.08
C LEU A 13 -18.79 -1.28 -12.81
N PRO A 14 -19.24 -0.06 -13.19
CA PRO A 14 -20.61 0.38 -12.92
C PRO A 14 -21.65 -0.25 -13.84
N ARG A 15 -21.23 -0.76 -15.01
CA ARG A 15 -22.10 -1.44 -15.98
C ARG A 15 -21.30 -2.50 -16.74
N PRO A 16 -21.27 -3.75 -16.25
CA PRO A 16 -20.54 -4.82 -16.92
C PRO A 16 -21.17 -5.09 -18.30
N PRO A 17 -20.38 -5.17 -19.38
CA PRO A 17 -20.89 -5.57 -20.67
C PRO A 17 -21.28 -7.06 -20.65
N PRO A 18 -22.22 -7.51 -21.50
CA PRO A 18 -22.67 -8.91 -21.53
C PRO A 18 -21.58 -9.90 -21.96
N THR A 19 -20.49 -9.41 -22.56
CA THR A 19 -19.30 -10.19 -22.93
C THR A 19 -18.33 -10.38 -21.77
N LEU A 20 -18.53 -9.69 -20.64
CA LEU A 20 -17.70 -9.84 -19.46
C LEU A 20 -18.11 -11.09 -18.70
N GLN A 21 -17.22 -12.08 -18.67
CA GLN A 21 -17.46 -13.28 -17.88
C GLN A 21 -17.12 -13.01 -16.42
N LEU A 22 -18.09 -13.17 -15.53
CA LEU A 22 -17.88 -13.00 -14.08
C LEU A 22 -16.76 -13.91 -13.55
N SER A 23 -16.61 -15.11 -14.13
CA SER A 23 -15.55 -16.06 -13.79
C SER A 23 -14.14 -15.47 -13.95
N ASP A 24 -13.94 -14.57 -14.92
CA ASP A 24 -12.64 -13.95 -15.16
C ASP A 24 -12.31 -12.89 -14.09
N LEU A 25 -13.33 -12.30 -13.47
CA LEU A 25 -13.19 -11.41 -12.32
C LEU A 25 -12.93 -12.17 -11.02
N GLU A 26 -13.65 -13.27 -10.81
CA GLU A 26 -13.47 -14.12 -9.62
C GLU A 26 -12.08 -14.75 -9.58
N THR A 27 -11.52 -15.10 -10.74
CA THR A 27 -10.19 -15.69 -10.86
C THR A 27 -9.06 -14.67 -11.00
N GLY A 28 -9.37 -13.38 -11.05
CA GLY A 28 -8.35 -12.33 -11.19
C GLY A 28 -7.71 -12.22 -12.58
N GLN A 29 -8.26 -12.91 -13.59
CA GLN A 29 -7.69 -12.98 -14.94
C GLN A 29 -8.10 -11.80 -15.83
N HIS A 30 -9.16 -11.07 -15.45
CA HIS A 30 -9.63 -9.95 -16.25
C HIS A 30 -8.61 -8.78 -16.27
N PRO A 31 -8.24 -8.25 -17.45
CA PRO A 31 -7.22 -7.21 -17.56
C PRO A 31 -7.58 -5.91 -16.83
N ALA A 32 -8.86 -5.58 -16.71
CA ALA A 32 -9.31 -4.42 -15.93
C ALA A 32 -9.00 -4.58 -14.44
N GLN A 33 -9.22 -5.76 -13.88
CA GLN A 33 -8.94 -6.02 -12.46
C GLN A 33 -7.45 -5.91 -12.17
N ARG A 34 -6.61 -6.48 -13.04
CA ARG A 34 -5.16 -6.33 -12.95
C ARG A 34 -4.71 -4.87 -13.02
N ARG A 35 -5.32 -4.06 -13.90
CA ARG A 35 -5.04 -2.62 -13.98
C ARG A 35 -5.41 -1.91 -12.67
N LEU A 36 -6.59 -2.17 -12.13
CA LEU A 36 -7.07 -1.53 -10.91
C LEU A 36 -6.25 -1.89 -9.67
N ILE A 37 -5.85 -3.17 -9.55
CA ILE A 37 -4.94 -3.60 -8.47
C ILE A 37 -3.62 -2.82 -8.52
N LEU A 38 -3.06 -2.62 -9.71
CA LEU A 38 -1.82 -1.85 -9.85
C LEU A 38 -2.02 -0.38 -9.48
N GLU A 39 -3.13 0.24 -9.85
CA GLU A 39 -3.44 1.62 -9.45
C GLU A 39 -3.54 1.76 -7.94
N GLU A 40 -4.20 0.81 -7.26
CA GLU A 40 -4.30 0.82 -5.79
C GLU A 40 -2.92 0.67 -5.13
N LEU A 41 -2.09 -0.25 -5.62
CA LEU A 41 -0.72 -0.42 -5.12
C LEU A 41 0.15 0.81 -5.36
N LEU A 42 0.00 1.47 -6.51
CA LEU A 42 0.72 2.70 -6.83
C LEU A 42 0.26 3.86 -5.94
N ALA A 43 -1.05 4.05 -5.81
CA ALA A 43 -1.63 5.08 -4.95
C ALA A 43 -1.15 4.89 -3.50
N HIS A 44 -1.24 3.67 -2.98
CA HIS A 44 -0.77 3.34 -1.64
C HIS A 44 0.73 3.60 -1.46
N ASN A 45 1.57 3.16 -2.40
CA ASN A 45 3.01 3.38 -2.35
C ASN A 45 3.34 4.89 -2.33
N LEU A 46 2.68 5.68 -3.17
CA LEU A 46 2.86 7.13 -3.19
C LEU A 46 2.41 7.79 -1.88
N SER A 47 1.29 7.34 -1.30
CA SER A 47 0.84 7.82 0.03
C SER A 47 1.88 7.52 1.12
N MET A 48 2.44 6.31 1.13
CA MET A 48 3.49 5.94 2.10
C MET A 48 4.77 6.76 1.93
N LEU A 49 5.17 7.04 0.69
CA LEU A 49 6.30 7.92 0.39
C LEU A 49 6.04 9.36 0.86
N ALA A 50 4.83 9.88 0.65
CA ALA A 50 4.44 11.21 1.11
C ALA A 50 4.46 11.31 2.64
N LEU A 51 3.94 10.31 3.36
CA LEU A 51 4.00 10.23 4.82
C LEU A 51 5.45 10.19 5.32
N ARG A 52 6.30 9.36 4.70
CA ARG A 52 7.72 9.28 5.06
C ARG A 52 8.44 10.60 4.81
N ALA A 53 8.21 11.24 3.66
CA ALA A 53 8.76 12.56 3.37
C ALA A 53 8.30 13.62 4.37
N GLY A 54 7.04 13.57 4.80
CA GLY A 54 6.52 14.41 5.88
C GLY A 54 7.23 14.16 7.22
N ALA A 55 7.39 12.89 7.60
CA ALA A 55 8.08 12.50 8.82
C ALA A 55 9.56 12.95 8.85
N HIS A 56 10.25 12.90 7.70
CA HIS A 56 11.64 13.39 7.59
C HIS A 56 11.78 14.91 7.71
N ARG A 57 10.72 15.69 7.42
CA ARG A 57 10.76 17.15 7.59
C ARG A 57 10.75 17.55 9.06
N SER A 58 10.11 16.74 9.90
CA SER A 58 10.26 16.84 11.35
C SER A 58 11.63 16.24 11.69
N HIS A 59 12.57 17.08 12.14
CA HIS A 59 13.83 16.61 12.69
C HIS A 59 13.67 16.39 14.20
N PRO A 60 13.27 15.19 14.66
CA PRO A 60 13.26 14.92 16.09
C PRO A 60 14.69 15.00 16.62
N GLN A 61 14.84 15.62 17.78
CA GLN A 61 16.12 15.64 18.45
C GLN A 61 16.40 14.23 19.01
N PRO A 62 17.56 13.62 18.70
CA PRO A 62 17.87 12.30 19.20
C PRO A 62 17.97 12.33 20.72
N LEU A 63 17.29 11.38 21.37
CA LEU A 63 17.43 11.17 22.81
C LEU A 63 18.65 10.29 23.03
N SER A 64 19.58 10.74 23.87
CA SER A 64 20.72 9.93 24.28
C SER A 64 20.23 8.70 25.05
N ALA A 65 20.76 7.53 24.69
CA ALA A 65 20.48 6.31 25.41
C ALA A 65 20.93 6.46 26.88
N ASN A 66 20.05 6.13 27.82
CA ASN A 66 20.36 6.06 29.24
C ASN A 66 19.98 4.66 29.75
N ASP A 67 20.98 3.81 29.88
CA ASP A 67 20.79 2.41 30.29
C ASP A 67 20.65 2.24 31.81
N ALA A 68 20.69 3.30 32.62
CA ALA A 68 20.69 3.19 34.08
C ALA A 68 19.47 2.44 34.63
N LEU A 69 18.27 2.75 34.14
CA LEU A 69 17.04 2.08 34.55
C LEU A 69 16.91 0.67 33.95
N LYS A 70 17.36 0.50 32.70
CA LYS A 70 17.40 -0.80 32.03
C LYS A 70 18.30 -1.78 32.79
N ASN A 71 19.49 -1.35 33.19
CA ASN A 71 20.44 -2.17 33.94
C ASN A 71 19.91 -2.51 35.34
N LYS A 72 19.25 -1.56 36.02
CA LYS A 72 18.57 -1.83 37.30
C LYS A 72 17.45 -2.86 37.16
N LEU A 73 16.64 -2.77 36.10
CA LEU A 73 15.59 -3.74 35.82
C LEU A 73 16.17 -5.13 35.55
N LEU A 74 17.18 -5.23 34.67
CA LEU A 74 17.83 -6.49 34.34
C LEU A 74 18.46 -7.16 35.56
N ALA A 75 19.07 -6.38 36.45
CA ALA A 75 19.64 -6.88 37.69
C ALA A 75 18.59 -7.35 38.72
N ALA A 76 17.33 -6.95 38.55
CA ALA A 76 16.21 -7.32 39.43
C ALA A 76 15.38 -8.50 38.88
N LEU A 77 15.77 -9.08 37.74
CA LEU A 77 15.11 -10.28 37.19
C LEU A 77 15.59 -11.54 37.93
N PRO A 78 14.70 -12.54 38.17
CA PRO A 78 15.04 -13.81 38.81
C PRO A 78 15.88 -14.74 37.93
#